data_AF-A0A1F6JL30-F1
#
_entry.id   AF-A0A1F6JL30-F1
#
_cell.length_a   1.000
_cell.length_b   1.000
_cell.length_c   1.000
_cell.angle_alpha   90.00
_cell.angle_beta   90.00
_cell.angle_gamma   90.00
#
_symmetry.space_group_name_H-M   'P 1'
#
loop_
_entity.id
_entity.type
_entity.pdbx_description
1 polymer ?
#
loop_
_entity_poly.entity_id
_entity_poly.type
_entity_poly.pdbx_seq_one_letter_code
_entity_poly.pdbx_strand_id
1 'polypeptide(L)'
;MEILNKFGFDPIMLAAQIVNFLIILYLLKRFLYKPVFKILKERQDKIEEGIKQTEKAQKTLEEAIGKETRILANAKKEAQMLIENAKSDSLELARQIEENAKTEVEGLINEAKAKISLESEIAEKKLSEHASALATSLLKKTLQDEIDKHGQRKIMENAFKKINKK
;
A
#
# COMPACT_ATOMS: atom_id res chain seq x y z
N MET A 1 58.98 -102.89 -1.52
CA MET A 1 58.85 -101.60 -2.25
C MET A 1 57.98 -101.76 -3.51
N GLU A 2 56.89 -102.56 -3.49
CA GLU A 2 55.99 -102.71 -4.66
C GLU A 2 54.50 -102.67 -4.29
N ILE A 3 54.17 -102.42 -3.02
CA ILE A 3 52.79 -102.47 -2.49
C ILE A 3 52.12 -101.09 -2.38
N LEU A 4 52.87 -99.99 -2.57
CA LEU A 4 52.30 -98.63 -2.61
C LEU A 4 51.89 -98.19 -4.03
N ASN A 5 52.62 -98.59 -5.08
CA ASN A 5 52.31 -98.19 -6.46
C ASN A 5 51.05 -98.89 -7.03
N LYS A 6 50.62 -100.04 -6.48
CA LYS A 6 49.35 -100.70 -6.87
C LYS A 6 48.11 -100.13 -6.18
N PHE A 7 48.27 -99.24 -5.20
CA PHE A 7 47.17 -98.54 -4.53
C PHE A 7 46.84 -97.17 -5.16
N GLY A 8 47.45 -96.83 -6.30
CA GLY A 8 47.23 -95.54 -6.97
C GLY A 8 47.65 -94.33 -6.13
N PHE A 9 48.44 -94.55 -5.07
CA PHE A 9 48.84 -93.53 -4.13
C PHE A 9 50.29 -93.13 -4.42
N ASP A 10 50.45 -92.29 -5.44
CA ASP A 10 51.71 -91.63 -5.75
C ASP A 10 51.87 -90.40 -4.83
N PRO A 11 52.78 -90.41 -3.84
CA PRO A 11 52.96 -89.29 -2.91
C PRO A 11 53.33 -87.99 -3.64
N ILE A 12 53.99 -88.11 -4.79
CA ILE A 12 54.36 -87.00 -5.67
C ILE A 12 53.11 -86.38 -6.33
N MET A 13 52.16 -87.22 -6.76
CA MET A 13 50.92 -86.74 -7.38
C MET A 13 50.01 -86.04 -6.36
N LEU A 14 49.96 -86.56 -5.13
CA LEU A 14 49.22 -85.95 -4.03
C LEU A 14 49.84 -84.60 -3.62
N ALA A 15 51.17 -84.53 -3.51
CA ALA A 15 51.88 -83.27 -3.27
C ALA A 15 51.62 -82.24 -4.39
N ALA A 16 51.67 -82.66 -5.65
CA ALA A 16 51.35 -81.79 -6.79
C ALA A 16 49.89 -81.28 -6.75
N GLN A 17 48.94 -82.13 -6.34
CA GLN A 17 47.54 -81.74 -6.19
C GLN A 17 47.31 -80.76 -5.04
N ILE A 18 48.00 -80.93 -3.90
CA ILE A 18 48.00 -79.96 -2.80
C ILE A 18 48.58 -78.63 -3.26
N VAL A 19 49.71 -78.64 -3.96
CA VAL A 19 50.33 -77.41 -4.48
C VAL A 19 49.39 -76.72 -5.47
N ASN A 20 48.75 -77.44 -6.38
CA ASN A 20 47.76 -76.89 -7.30
C ASN A 20 46.55 -76.30 -6.56
N PHE A 21 46.02 -77.00 -5.56
CA PHE A 21 44.93 -76.49 -4.72
C PHE A 21 45.33 -75.20 -3.99
N LEU A 22 46.54 -75.14 -3.44
CA LEU A 22 47.06 -73.94 -2.78
C LEU A 22 47.26 -72.77 -3.74
N ILE A 23 47.73 -73.02 -4.96
CA ILE A 23 47.84 -71.99 -6.02
C ILE A 23 46.46 -71.44 -6.37
N ILE A 24 45.47 -72.30 -6.59
CA ILE A 24 44.09 -71.88 -6.89
C ILE A 24 43.48 -71.14 -5.69
N LEU A 25 43.69 -71.62 -4.46
CA LEU A 25 43.21 -70.98 -3.25
C LEU A 25 43.84 -69.58 -3.07
N TYR A 26 45.13 -69.44 -3.36
CA TYR A 26 45.83 -68.16 -3.32
C TYR A 26 45.28 -67.18 -4.36
N LEU A 27 45.07 -67.65 -5.60
CA LEU A 27 44.45 -66.87 -6.67
C LEU A 27 43.03 -66.44 -6.28
N LEU A 28 42.18 -67.34 -5.79
CA LEU A 28 40.84 -67.01 -5.31
C LEU A 28 40.88 -65.99 -4.16
N LYS A 29 41.78 -66.18 -3.18
CA LYS A 29 41.97 -65.24 -2.07
C LYS A 29 42.36 -63.85 -2.56
N ARG A 30 43.27 -63.76 -3.53
CA ARG A 30 43.77 -62.47 -4.04
C ARG A 30 42.79 -61.78 -4.98
N PHE A 31 42.15 -62.54 -5.87
CA PHE A 31 41.33 -62.00 -6.96
C PHE A 31 39.83 -61.90 -6.62
N LEU A 32 39.25 -62.81 -5.83
CA LEU A 32 37.80 -62.87 -5.63
C LEU A 32 37.32 -62.17 -4.34
N TYR A 33 38.10 -62.24 -3.26
CA TYR A 33 37.69 -61.62 -1.98
C TYR A 33 37.57 -60.09 -2.08
N LYS A 34 38.55 -59.43 -2.73
CA LYS A 34 38.54 -57.97 -2.91
C LYS A 34 37.28 -57.44 -3.63
N PRO A 35 36.90 -57.93 -4.83
CA PRO A 35 35.71 -57.44 -5.52
C PRO A 35 34.41 -57.79 -4.79
N VAL A 36 34.31 -58.96 -4.16
CA VAL A 36 33.10 -59.36 -3.41
C VAL A 36 32.87 -58.44 -2.20
N PHE A 37 33.90 -58.20 -1.39
CA PHE A 37 33.79 -57.26 -0.27
C PHE A 37 33.52 -55.83 -0.72
N LYS A 38 34.10 -55.41 -1.86
CA LYS A 38 33.84 -54.09 -2.44
C LYS A 38 32.36 -53.92 -2.80
N ILE A 39 31.75 -54.89 -3.48
CA ILE A 39 30.33 -54.83 -3.87
C ILE A 39 29.42 -54.83 -2.62
N LEU A 40 29.74 -55.64 -1.61
CA LEU A 40 28.97 -55.67 -0.36
C LEU A 40 29.04 -54.33 0.37
N LYS A 41 30.25 -53.74 0.45
CA LYS A 41 30.43 -52.42 1.06
C LYS A 41 29.71 -51.32 0.27
N GLU A 42 29.83 -51.31 -1.05
CA GLU A 42 29.10 -50.34 -1.89
C GLU A 42 27.59 -50.46 -1.74
N ARG A 43 27.05 -51.67 -1.59
CA ARG A 43 25.62 -51.87 -1.30
C ARG A 43 25.24 -51.34 0.07
N GLN A 44 26.04 -51.63 1.10
CA GLN A 44 25.81 -51.13 2.45
C GLN A 44 25.84 -49.59 2.48
N ASP A 45 26.87 -48.99 1.90
CA ASP A 45 27.06 -47.55 1.84
C ASP A 45 25.89 -46.88 1.09
N LYS A 46 25.44 -47.43 -0.03
CA LYS A 46 24.27 -46.90 -0.77
C LYS A 46 22.97 -46.97 0.02
N ILE A 47 22.74 -48.05 0.78
CA ILE A 47 21.54 -48.20 1.61
C ILE A 47 21.59 -47.18 2.75
N GLU A 48 22.73 -47.06 3.44
CA GLU A 48 22.91 -46.10 4.52
C GLU A 48 22.76 -44.66 4.03
N GLU A 49 23.33 -44.34 2.87
CA GLU A 49 23.18 -43.05 2.23
C GLU A 49 21.72 -42.78 1.86
N GLY A 50 21.02 -43.75 1.27
CA GLY A 50 19.61 -43.63 0.92
C GLY A 50 18.71 -43.37 2.14
N ILE A 51 18.97 -44.05 3.25
CA ILE A 51 18.24 -43.83 4.52
C ILE A 51 18.52 -42.41 5.04
N LYS A 52 19.80 -42.01 5.13
CA LYS A 52 20.18 -40.66 5.59
C LYS A 52 19.59 -39.56 4.72
N GLN A 53 19.58 -39.73 3.40
CA GLN A 53 18.98 -38.78 2.48
C GLN A 53 17.47 -38.68 2.68
N THR A 54 16.79 -39.81 2.91
CA THR A 54 15.35 -39.84 3.17
C THR A 54 14.99 -39.14 4.49
N GLU A 55 15.71 -39.43 5.56
CA GLU A 55 15.54 -38.75 6.86
C GLU A 55 15.78 -37.24 6.74
N LYS A 56 16.84 -36.84 6.05
CA LYS A 56 17.14 -35.43 5.80
C LYS A 56 16.06 -34.76 4.96
N ALA A 57 15.53 -35.44 3.95
CA ALA A 57 14.44 -34.93 3.11
C ALA A 57 13.16 -34.75 3.92
N GLN A 58 12.78 -35.73 4.76
CA GLN A 58 11.63 -35.61 5.67
C GLN A 58 11.79 -34.43 6.63
N LYS A 59 12.94 -34.32 7.30
CA LYS A 59 13.20 -33.19 8.21
C LYS A 59 13.14 -31.84 7.49
N THR A 60 13.72 -31.74 6.31
CA THR A 60 13.70 -30.50 5.52
C THR A 60 12.27 -30.16 5.08
N LEU A 61 11.47 -31.16 4.72
CA LEU A 61 10.06 -30.99 4.37
C LEU A 61 9.24 -30.50 5.57
N GLU A 62 9.41 -31.11 6.74
CA GLU A 62 8.74 -30.66 7.97
C GLU A 62 9.13 -29.23 8.34
N GLU A 63 10.42 -28.88 8.25
CA GLU A 63 10.89 -27.52 8.47
C GLU A 63 10.32 -26.53 7.44
N ALA A 64 10.21 -26.92 6.18
CA ALA A 64 9.64 -26.11 5.12
C ALA A 64 8.14 -25.86 5.35
N ILE A 65 7.37 -26.90 5.68
CA ILE A 65 5.93 -26.79 6.01
C ILE A 65 5.75 -25.90 7.24
N GLY A 66 6.60 -26.05 8.26
CA GLY A 66 6.57 -25.22 9.46
C GLY A 66 6.86 -23.74 9.16
N LYS A 67 7.82 -23.46 8.27
CA LYS A 67 8.12 -22.10 7.80
C LYS A 67 6.98 -21.53 6.97
N GLU A 68 6.44 -22.29 6.02
CA GLU A 68 5.32 -21.89 5.18
C GLU A 68 4.10 -21.53 6.02
N THR A 69 3.74 -22.40 6.99
CA THR A 69 2.63 -22.15 7.91
C THR A 69 2.82 -20.85 8.70
N ARG A 70 4.05 -20.58 9.19
CA ARG A 70 4.37 -19.34 9.90
C ARG A 70 4.28 -18.12 8.98
N ILE A 71 4.80 -18.22 7.75
CA ILE A 71 4.73 -17.15 6.76
C ILE A 71 3.27 -16.82 6.45
N LEU A 72 2.44 -17.83 6.20
CA LEU A 72 1.02 -17.65 5.93
C LEU A 72 0.27 -17.04 7.12
N ALA A 73 0.58 -17.47 8.34
CA ALA A 73 -0.02 -16.90 9.55
C ALA A 73 0.37 -15.42 9.74
N ASN A 74 1.64 -15.10 9.54
CA ASN A 74 2.14 -13.72 9.62
C ASN A 74 1.53 -12.84 8.52
N ALA A 75 1.50 -13.32 7.28
CA ALA A 75 0.90 -12.60 6.16
C ALA A 75 -0.59 -12.32 6.39
N LYS A 76 -1.35 -13.28 6.95
CA LYS A 76 -2.75 -13.06 7.34
C LYS A 76 -2.88 -12.00 8.43
N LYS A 77 -2.02 -12.03 9.45
CA LYS A 77 -2.01 -11.04 10.52
C LYS A 77 -1.69 -9.64 9.98
N GLU A 78 -0.67 -9.53 9.13
CA GLU A 78 -0.29 -8.27 8.49
C GLU A 78 -1.40 -7.73 7.59
N ALA A 79 -2.04 -8.58 6.79
CA ALA A 79 -3.18 -8.18 5.96
C ALA A 79 -4.34 -7.66 6.83
N GLN A 80 -4.64 -8.32 7.95
CA GLN A 80 -5.69 -7.86 8.85
C GLN A 80 -5.35 -6.52 9.50
N MET A 81 -4.12 -6.34 9.98
CA MET A 81 -3.66 -5.06 10.51
C MET A 81 -3.71 -3.96 9.45
N LEU A 82 -3.34 -4.25 8.20
CA LEU A 82 -3.42 -3.29 7.09
C LEU A 82 -4.86 -2.85 6.83
N ILE A 83 -5.81 -3.79 6.84
CA ILE A 83 -7.24 -3.48 6.65
C ILE A 83 -7.78 -2.65 7.81
N GLU A 84 -7.41 -2.98 9.05
CA GLU A 84 -7.83 -2.24 10.24
C GLU A 84 -7.28 -0.80 10.22
N ASN A 85 -6.00 -0.64 9.89
CA ASN A 85 -5.37 0.68 9.75
C ASN A 85 -6.02 1.48 8.62
N ALA A 86 -6.19 0.89 7.43
CA ALA A 86 -6.85 1.57 6.31
C ALA A 86 -8.28 2.01 6.65
N LYS A 87 -9.03 1.20 7.41
CA LYS A 87 -10.36 1.58 7.88
C LYS A 87 -10.29 2.76 8.86
N SER A 88 -9.38 2.71 9.83
CA SER A 88 -9.16 3.81 10.79
C SER A 88 -8.78 5.10 10.08
N ASP A 89 -7.81 5.05 9.17
CA ASP A 89 -7.35 6.20 8.39
C ASP A 89 -8.46 6.76 7.52
N SER A 90 -9.30 5.91 6.92
CA SER A 90 -10.45 6.36 6.13
C SER A 90 -11.49 7.11 6.97
N LEU A 91 -11.71 6.67 8.21
CA LEU A 91 -12.66 7.31 9.12
C LEU A 91 -12.13 8.67 9.60
N GLU A 92 -10.83 8.74 9.91
CA GLU A 92 -10.19 10.00 10.29
C GLU A 92 -10.19 10.99 9.12
N LEU A 93 -9.86 10.52 7.91
CA LEU A 93 -9.91 11.33 6.70
C LEU A 93 -11.33 11.84 6.42
N ALA A 94 -12.35 10.99 6.56
CA ALA A 94 -13.74 11.40 6.38
C ALA A 94 -14.13 12.48 7.41
N ARG A 95 -13.76 12.29 8.68
CA ARG A 95 -13.98 13.28 9.75
C ARG A 95 -13.30 14.61 9.45
N GLN A 96 -12.05 14.58 8.99
CA GLN A 96 -11.30 15.78 8.63
C GLN A 96 -11.92 16.51 7.44
N ILE A 97 -12.38 15.77 6.42
CA ILE A 97 -13.09 16.34 5.27
C ILE A 97 -14.39 17.02 5.71
N GLU A 98 -15.19 16.37 6.55
CA GLU A 98 -16.42 16.96 7.09
C GLU A 98 -16.15 18.22 7.91
N GLU A 99 -15.11 18.21 8.75
CA GLU A 99 -14.72 19.36 9.57
C GLU A 99 -14.27 20.53 8.69
N ASN A 100 -13.37 20.28 7.72
CA ASN A 100 -12.92 21.29 6.78
C ASN A 100 -14.07 21.85 5.95
N ALA A 101 -14.98 21.00 5.47
CA ALA A 101 -16.14 21.43 4.71
C ALA A 101 -17.08 22.32 5.55
N LYS A 102 -17.29 21.98 6.82
CA LYS A 102 -18.08 22.84 7.73
C LYS A 102 -17.42 24.20 7.92
N THR A 103 -16.12 24.25 8.17
CA THR A 103 -15.38 25.51 8.32
C THR A 103 -15.43 26.35 7.05
N GLU A 104 -15.28 25.73 5.88
CA GLU A 104 -15.37 26.43 4.58
C GLU A 104 -16.78 26.99 4.34
N VAL A 105 -17.82 26.20 4.62
CA VAL A 105 -19.21 26.65 4.51
C VAL A 105 -19.52 27.80 5.47
N GLU A 106 -19.04 27.73 6.72
CA GLU A 106 -19.18 28.82 7.68
C GLU A 106 -18.46 30.09 7.20
N GLY A 107 -17.27 29.95 6.62
CA GLY A 107 -16.52 31.04 6.00
C GLY A 107 -17.31 31.70 4.86
N LEU A 108 -17.84 30.90 3.93
CA LEU A 108 -18.66 31.37 2.82
C LEU A 108 -19.95 32.07 3.29
N ILE A 109 -20.61 31.55 4.32
CA ILE A 109 -21.81 32.18 4.90
C ILE A 109 -21.46 33.53 5.52
N ASN A 110 -20.33 33.63 6.23
CA ASN A 110 -19.89 34.88 6.84
C ASN A 110 -19.51 35.93 5.78
N GLU A 111 -18.80 35.51 4.73
CA GLU A 111 -18.48 36.38 3.60
C GLU A 111 -19.75 36.86 2.88
N ALA A 112 -20.70 35.96 2.62
CA ALA A 112 -21.98 36.31 2.00
C ALA A 112 -22.77 37.30 2.86
N LYS A 113 -22.83 37.11 4.19
CA LYS A 113 -23.46 38.06 5.11
C LYS A 113 -22.80 39.43 5.08
N ALA A 114 -21.46 39.48 5.10
CA ALA A 114 -20.72 40.74 5.00
C ALA A 114 -21.01 41.46 3.68
N LYS A 115 -21.05 40.73 2.57
CA LYS A 115 -21.40 41.27 1.25
C LYS A 115 -22.83 41.81 1.19
N ILE A 116 -23.80 41.06 1.72
CA ILE A 116 -25.20 41.50 1.80
C ILE A 116 -25.33 42.78 2.63
N SER A 117 -24.64 42.86 3.77
CA SER A 117 -24.64 44.07 4.61
C SER A 117 -24.11 45.28 3.85
N LEU A 118 -22.98 45.11 3.15
CA LEU A 118 -22.37 46.18 2.35
C LEU A 118 -23.28 46.62 1.19
N GLU A 119 -23.87 45.66 0.46
CA GLU A 119 -24.81 45.95 -0.63
C GLU A 119 -26.07 46.67 -0.13
N SER A 120 -26.53 46.33 1.08
CA SER A 120 -27.69 46.99 1.70
C SER A 120 -27.39 48.45 2.03
N GLU A 121 -26.22 48.73 2.62
CA GLU A 121 -25.78 50.11 2.91
C GLU A 121 -25.64 50.94 1.61
N ILE A 122 -25.07 50.34 0.56
CA ILE A 122 -24.99 50.98 -0.77
C ILE A 122 -26.38 51.25 -1.34
N ALA A 123 -27.32 50.32 -1.19
CA ALA A 123 -28.70 50.47 -1.66
C ALA A 123 -29.44 51.58 -0.91
N GLU A 124 -29.31 51.66 0.42
CA GLU A 124 -29.88 52.73 1.24
C GLU A 124 -29.34 54.11 0.82
N LYS A 125 -28.03 54.22 0.62
CA LYS A 125 -27.40 55.46 0.15
C LYS A 125 -27.95 55.89 -1.21
N LYS A 126 -28.02 54.96 -2.18
CA LYS A 126 -28.60 55.24 -3.49
C LYS A 126 -30.07 55.67 -3.39
N LEU A 127 -30.86 55.02 -2.55
CA LEU A 127 -32.26 55.36 -2.34
C LEU A 127 -32.41 56.78 -1.78
N SER A 128 -31.56 57.18 -0.83
CA SER A 128 -31.55 58.53 -0.26
C SER A 128 -31.15 59.60 -1.30
N GLU A 129 -30.15 59.29 -2.14
CA GLU A 129 -29.75 60.15 -3.27
C GLU A 129 -30.91 60.33 -4.27
N HIS A 130 -31.57 59.23 -4.66
CA HIS A 130 -32.73 59.27 -5.56
C HIS A 130 -33.92 60.02 -4.96
N ALA A 131 -34.21 59.84 -3.68
CA ALA A 131 -35.29 60.56 -2.98
C ALA A 131 -34.99 62.07 -2.92
N SER A 132 -33.75 62.46 -2.63
CA SER A 132 -33.32 63.85 -2.60
C SER A 132 -33.41 64.51 -3.98
N ALA A 133 -33.01 63.78 -5.04
CA ALA A 133 -33.14 64.23 -6.42
C ALA A 133 -34.61 64.41 -6.83
N LEU A 134 -35.49 63.47 -6.46
CA LEU A 134 -36.92 63.55 -6.73
C LEU A 134 -37.58 64.72 -5.99
N ALA A 135 -37.26 64.91 -4.70
CA ALA A 135 -37.76 66.04 -3.91
C ALA A 135 -37.32 67.38 -4.52
N THR A 136 -36.07 67.49 -4.95
CA THR A 136 -35.55 68.69 -5.63
C THR A 136 -36.27 68.93 -6.96
N SER A 137 -36.54 67.87 -7.73
CA SER A 137 -37.29 67.95 -9.00
C SER A 137 -38.74 68.38 -8.77
N LEU A 138 -39.42 67.84 -7.76
CA LEU A 138 -40.77 68.22 -7.38
C LEU A 138 -40.81 69.68 -6.92
N LEU A 139 -39.90 70.10 -6.04
CA LEU A 139 -39.78 71.49 -5.61
C LEU A 139 -39.55 72.43 -6.79
N LYS A 140 -38.63 72.09 -7.71
CA LYS A 140 -38.39 72.89 -8.91
C LYS A 140 -39.66 73.05 -9.76
N LYS A 141 -40.43 71.97 -9.93
CA LYS A 141 -41.67 71.98 -10.71
C LYS A 141 -42.79 72.78 -10.02
N THR A 142 -43.02 72.56 -8.73
CA THR A 142 -44.00 73.31 -7.94
C THR A 142 -43.65 74.79 -7.83
N LEU A 143 -42.37 75.14 -7.61
CA LEU A 143 -41.93 76.53 -7.64
C LEU A 143 -42.10 77.16 -9.02
N GLN A 144 -41.82 76.44 -10.12
CA GLN A 144 -42.11 76.95 -11.47
C GLN A 144 -43.60 77.25 -11.64
N ASP A 145 -44.48 76.33 -11.25
CA ASP A 145 -45.94 76.49 -11.38
C ASP A 145 -46.49 77.63 -10.51
N GLU A 146 -45.95 77.83 -9.29
CA GLU A 146 -46.36 78.89 -8.36
C GLU A 146 -45.83 80.28 -8.78
N ILE A 147 -44.60 80.31 -9.32
CA ILE A 147 -44.00 81.54 -9.88
C ILE A 147 -44.78 82.01 -11.11
N ASP A 148 -45.28 81.09 -11.93
CA ASP A 148 -46.06 81.40 -13.13
C ASP A 148 -47.47 81.92 -12.80
N LYS A 149 -48.11 81.40 -11.73
CA LYS A 149 -49.45 81.84 -11.29
C LYS A 149 -49.48 83.13 -10.46
N HIS A 150 -48.51 83.37 -9.58
CA HIS A 150 -48.56 84.51 -8.65
C HIS A 150 -47.24 85.29 -8.49
N GLY A 151 -46.10 84.78 -8.95
CA GLY A 151 -44.77 85.22 -8.48
C GLY A 151 -43.99 86.19 -9.37
N GLN A 152 -44.32 86.35 -10.66
CA GLN A 152 -43.45 87.08 -11.60
C GLN A 152 -43.16 88.54 -11.20
N ARG A 153 -44.10 89.27 -10.59
CA ARG A 153 -43.83 90.67 -10.15
C ARG A 153 -42.96 90.78 -8.90
N LYS A 154 -43.15 89.88 -7.91
CA LYS A 154 -42.49 89.95 -6.60
C LYS A 154 -41.03 89.48 -6.64
N ILE A 155 -40.70 88.58 -7.56
CA ILE A 155 -39.33 88.10 -7.79
C ILE A 155 -38.52 89.16 -8.54
N MET A 156 -39.15 89.87 -9.50
CA MET A 156 -38.52 90.98 -10.21
C MET A 156 -38.14 92.11 -9.24
N GLU A 157 -39.05 92.53 -8.35
CA GLU A 157 -38.75 93.55 -7.32
C GLU A 157 -37.61 93.14 -6.38
N ASN A 158 -37.56 91.87 -5.93
CA ASN A 158 -36.51 91.39 -5.04
C ASN A 158 -35.15 91.20 -5.74
N ALA A 159 -35.15 90.84 -7.03
CA ALA A 159 -33.94 90.81 -7.85
C ALA A 159 -33.38 92.23 -8.06
N PHE A 160 -34.25 93.20 -8.36
CA PHE A 160 -33.86 94.62 -8.42
C PHE A 160 -33.35 95.15 -7.07
N LYS A 161 -33.95 94.75 -5.94
CA LYS A 161 -33.48 95.12 -4.59
C LYS A 161 -32.12 94.53 -4.22
N LYS A 162 -31.76 93.34 -4.70
CA LYS A 162 -30.43 92.74 -4.47
C LYS A 162 -29.36 93.32 -5.39
N ILE A 163 -29.71 93.74 -6.60
CA ILE A 163 -28.79 94.41 -7.54
C ILE A 163 -28.53 95.87 -7.09
N ASN A 164 -29.53 96.54 -6.50
CA ASN A 164 -29.41 97.90 -5.99
C ASN A 164 -28.89 97.98 -4.53
N LYS A 165 -28.32 96.90 -4.00
CA LYS A 165 -27.69 96.83 -2.67
C LYS A 165 -26.21 96.47 -2.75
N LYS A 166 -25.55 96.99 -3.79
CA LYS A 166 -24.13 97.28 -3.84
C LYS A 166 -23.97 98.76 -4.16
#